data_AF-A0A6A6D9I3-F1
#
_entry.id   AF-A0A6A6D9I3-F1
#
_cell.length_a   1.000
_cell.length_b   1.000
_cell.length_c   1.000
_cell.angle_alpha   90.00
_cell.angle_beta   90.00
_cell.angle_gamma   90.00
#
_symmetry.space_group_name_H-M   'P 1'
#
loop_
_entity.id
_entity.type
_entity.pdbx_description
1 polymer ?
#
loop_
_entity_poly.entity_id
_entity_poly.type
_entity_poly.pdbx_seq_one_letter_code
_entity_poly.pdbx_strand_id
1 'polypeptide(L)'
;MWAAVIWTDEASIRTGGGQIFVTRYAEEKYDIDCCVPKFRGYLSWMIHGSISHGNKGPLVVFEKDWSTELGYKKKTINGDVYRTYICPNIKAFAWELWQTL
;
A
#
# COMPACT_ATOMS: atom_id res chain seq x y z
N MET A 1 19.32 -0.63 -19.30
CA MET A 1 19.82 -1.39 -18.13
C MET A 1 18.76 -1.31 -17.04
N TRP A 2 18.05 -2.40 -16.75
CA TRP A 2 16.97 -2.41 -15.75
C TRP A 2 17.49 -2.23 -14.31
N ALA A 3 18.80 -2.38 -14.09
CA ALA A 3 19.42 -2.26 -12.78
C ALA A 3 19.37 -0.86 -12.16
N ALA A 4 19.20 0.19 -12.98
CA ALA A 4 19.07 1.57 -12.52
C ALA A 4 17.62 2.02 -12.31
N VAL A 5 16.64 1.14 -12.54
CA VAL A 5 15.21 1.48 -12.42
C VAL A 5 14.75 1.31 -10.97
N ILE A 6 14.11 2.35 -10.45
CA ILE A 6 13.40 2.32 -9.18
C ILE A 6 11.93 2.08 -9.48
N TRP A 7 11.39 0.98 -8.99
CA TRP A 7 9.98 0.62 -9.07
C TRP A 7 9.27 1.09 -7.82
N THR A 8 8.09 1.71 -7.97
CA THR A 8 7.30 2.25 -6.86
C THR A 8 5.83 1.92 -7.05
N ASP A 9 5.14 1.63 -5.96
CA ASP A 9 3.69 1.40 -5.99
C ASP A 9 3.07 1.62 -4.60
N GLU A 10 1.76 1.80 -4.57
CA GLU A 10 0.97 1.85 -3.35
C GLU A 10 0.24 0.53 -3.08
N ALA A 11 0.22 0.12 -1.82
CA ALA A 11 -0.54 -1.06 -1.39
C ALA A 11 -1.36 -0.77 -0.13
N SER A 12 -2.49 -1.47 0.00
CA SER A 12 -3.31 -1.45 1.22
C SER A 12 -3.17 -2.79 1.94
N ILE A 13 -2.59 -2.76 3.13
CA ILE A 13 -2.47 -3.91 4.03
C ILE A 13 -3.62 -3.84 5.03
N ARG A 14 -4.34 -4.94 5.24
CA ARG A 14 -5.48 -4.99 6.15
C ARG A 14 -5.21 -5.99 7.25
N THR A 15 -5.56 -5.65 8.49
CA THR A 15 -5.58 -6.61 9.59
C THR A 15 -6.94 -7.32 9.60
N GLY A 16 -6.98 -8.59 9.19
CA GLY A 16 -8.18 -9.43 9.29
C GLY A 16 -8.41 -10.43 8.16
N GLY A 17 -9.34 -11.37 8.40
CA GLY A 17 -9.95 -12.30 7.44
C GLY A 17 -9.09 -13.45 6.90
N GLY A 18 -7.77 -13.25 6.75
CA GLY A 18 -6.94 -14.19 6.01
C GLY A 18 -7.44 -14.41 4.57
N GLN A 19 -6.84 -15.36 3.85
CA GLN A 19 -7.35 -15.79 2.55
C GLN A 19 -8.40 -16.88 2.80
N ILE A 20 -9.68 -16.54 2.59
CA ILE A 20 -10.78 -17.49 2.74
C ILE A 20 -10.97 -18.19 1.39
N PHE A 21 -10.59 -19.46 1.32
CA PHE A 21 -10.89 -20.32 0.17
C PHE A 21 -12.31 -20.86 0.34
N VAL A 22 -13.25 -20.32 -0.43
CA VAL A 22 -14.62 -20.86 -0.50
C VAL A 22 -14.67 -21.80 -1.70
N THR A 23 -14.78 -23.10 -1.46
CA THR A 23 -15.11 -24.08 -2.49
C THR A 23 -16.63 -24.23 -2.53
N ARG A 24 -17.25 -24.02 -3.70
CA ARG A 24 -18.67 -24.26 -3.94
C ARG A 24 -18.84 -24.97 -5.28
N TYR A 25 -19.64 -26.03 -5.33
CA TYR A 25 -20.11 -26.58 -6.60
C TYR A 25 -21.23 -25.73 -7.19
N ALA A 26 -21.38 -25.70 -8.52
CA ALA A 26 -22.38 -24.84 -9.17
C ALA A 26 -23.83 -25.18 -8.75
N GLU A 27 -24.06 -26.42 -8.32
CA GLU A 27 -25.37 -26.97 -7.95
C GLU A 27 -25.70 -26.84 -6.46
N GLU A 28 -24.75 -26.42 -5.63
CA GLU A 28 -24.98 -26.27 -4.19
C GLU A 28 -25.80 -25.02 -3.88
N LYS A 29 -26.88 -25.22 -3.12
CA LYS A 29 -27.72 -24.15 -2.59
C LYS A 29 -26.87 -23.24 -1.69
N TYR A 30 -27.08 -21.93 -1.81
CA TYR A 30 -26.44 -20.94 -0.97
C TYR A 30 -26.74 -21.22 0.52
N ASP A 31 -25.71 -21.51 1.30
CA ASP A 31 -25.79 -21.73 2.74
C ASP A 31 -25.15 -20.55 3.50
N ILE A 32 -25.93 -19.94 4.40
CA ILE A 32 -25.49 -18.81 5.22
C ILE A 32 -24.43 -19.25 6.24
N ASP A 33 -24.43 -20.52 6.65
CA ASP A 33 -23.47 -21.06 7.60
C ASP A 33 -22.07 -21.22 6.96
N CYS A 34 -22.00 -21.26 5.62
CA CYS A 34 -20.74 -21.22 4.87
C CYS A 34 -20.23 -19.78 4.63
N CYS A 35 -20.96 -18.75 5.07
CA CYS A 35 -20.57 -17.36 4.88
C CYS A 35 -19.79 -16.83 6.09
N VAL A 36 -18.55 -16.39 5.86
CA VAL A 36 -17.79 -15.67 6.90
C VAL A 36 -18.26 -14.21 6.95
N PRO A 37 -18.60 -13.66 8.14
CA PRO A 37 -19.01 -12.27 8.27
C PRO A 37 -17.94 -11.33 7.72
N LYS A 38 -18.29 -10.55 6.70
CA LYS A 38 -17.46 -9.42 6.24
C LYS A 38 -17.67 -8.25 7.19
N PHE A 39 -16.79 -8.11 8.18
CA PHE A 39 -16.83 -6.92 9.02
C PHE A 39 -16.38 -5.69 8.24
N ARG A 40 -17.27 -4.70 8.12
CA ARG A 40 -16.99 -3.38 7.56
C ARG A 40 -16.19 -2.56 8.59
N GLY A 41 -14.97 -3.01 8.92
CA GLY A 41 -14.20 -2.43 10.04
C GLY A 41 -12.74 -2.85 10.13
N TYR A 42 -12.21 -3.63 9.20
CA TYR A 42 -10.78 -3.97 9.23
C TYR A 42 -9.93 -2.72 9.10
N LEU A 43 -8.97 -2.56 10.01
CA LEU A 43 -8.00 -1.48 9.95
C LEU A 43 -7.11 -1.74 8.74
N SER A 44 -7.10 -0.79 7.80
CA SER A 44 -6.24 -0.82 6.63
C SER A 44 -5.16 0.24 6.76
N TRP A 45 -3.92 -0.18 6.54
CA TRP A 45 -2.75 0.67 6.41
C TRP A 45 -2.45 0.82 4.94
N MET A 46 -2.35 2.05 4.46
CA MET A 46 -1.89 2.32 3.10
C MET A 46 -0.39 2.58 3.17
N ILE A 47 0.37 1.93 2.30
CA ILE A 47 1.82 2.06 2.23
C ILE A 47 2.21 2.47 0.83
N HIS A 48 3.31 3.20 0.71
CA HIS A 48 4.04 3.39 -0.52
C HIS A 48 5.39 2.71 -0.40
N GLY A 49 5.68 1.79 -1.32
CA GLY A 49 6.94 1.05 -1.35
C GLY A 49 7.79 1.45 -2.54
N SER A 50 9.10 1.22 -2.43
CA SER A 50 10.01 1.32 -3.56
C SER A 50 11.05 0.20 -3.53
N ILE A 51 11.46 -0.28 -4.70
CA ILE A 51 12.50 -1.30 -4.87
C ILE A 51 13.37 -0.97 -6.08
N SER A 52 14.64 -1.38 -6.02
CA SER A 52 15.58 -1.32 -7.14
C SER A 52 16.39 -2.62 -7.16
N HIS A 53 17.23 -2.80 -8.18
CA HIS A 53 18.03 -4.01 -8.32
C HIS A 53 18.89 -4.26 -7.08
N GLY A 54 18.67 -5.40 -6.43
CA GLY A 54 19.37 -5.82 -5.20
C GLY A 54 19.04 -5.01 -3.94
N ASN A 55 18.22 -3.96 -4.03
CA ASN A 55 18.02 -3.00 -2.95
C ASN A 55 16.53 -2.76 -2.67
N LYS A 56 16.16 -2.82 -1.39
CA LYS A 56 14.85 -2.35 -0.94
C LYS A 56 14.93 -0.86 -0.67
N GLY A 57 14.02 -0.10 -1.27
CA GLY A 57 13.86 1.31 -0.97
C GLY A 57 12.96 1.52 0.26
N PRO A 58 12.66 2.79 0.58
CA PRO A 58 11.81 3.14 1.70
C PRO A 58 10.40 2.55 1.59
N LEU A 59 9.88 2.17 2.76
CA LEU A 59 8.48 1.82 2.97
C LEU A 59 7.83 2.93 3.80
N VAL A 60 7.00 3.74 3.17
CA VAL A 60 6.32 4.87 3.81
C VAL A 60 4.90 4.47 4.15
N VAL A 61 4.55 4.49 5.44
CA VAL A 61 3.17 4.32 5.89
C VAL A 61 2.44 5.65 5.72
N PHE A 62 1.29 5.64 5.06
CA PHE A 62 0.45 6.82 4.93
C PHE A 62 -0.28 7.09 6.25
N GLU A 63 0.07 8.20 6.89
CA GLU A 63 -0.67 8.71 8.04
C GLU A 63 -1.89 9.50 7.57
N LYS A 64 -3.05 9.12 8.10
CA LYS A 64 -4.34 9.73 7.77
C LYS A 64 -4.42 11.22 8.05
N ASP A 65 -3.56 11.71 8.94
CA ASP A 65 -3.58 13.10 9.38
C ASP A 65 -2.77 14.01 8.46
N TRP A 66 -1.86 13.48 7.62
CA TRP A 66 -1.14 14.27 6.61
C TRP A 66 -2.06 14.99 5.64
N SER A 67 -3.14 14.33 5.17
CA SER A 67 -4.14 15.02 4.35
C SER A 67 -4.80 16.17 5.10
N THR A 68 -5.06 15.99 6.40
CA THR A 68 -5.75 16.98 7.23
C THR A 68 -4.83 18.16 7.55
N GLU A 69 -3.55 17.90 7.83
CA GLU A 69 -2.50 18.91 8.01
C GLU A 69 -2.35 19.80 6.78
N LEU A 70 -2.50 19.23 5.58
CA LEU A 70 -2.50 19.95 4.32
C LEU A 70 -3.87 20.58 3.96
N GLY A 71 -4.85 20.57 4.85
CA GLY A 71 -6.15 21.23 4.67
C GLY A 71 -7.18 20.43 3.88
N TYR A 72 -6.94 19.15 3.60
CA TYR A 72 -7.85 18.30 2.84
C TYR A 72 -8.86 17.58 3.74
N LYS A 73 -10.14 17.65 3.36
CA LYS A 73 -11.22 16.90 4.02
C LYS A 73 -11.16 15.39 3.75
N LYS A 74 -10.67 15.00 2.57
CA LYS A 74 -10.56 13.59 2.17
C LYS A 74 -9.19 13.05 2.56
N LYS A 75 -9.18 12.00 3.38
CA LYS A 75 -7.97 11.32 3.85
C LYS A 75 -7.49 10.33 2.79
N THR A 76 -6.70 10.82 1.83
CA THR A 76 -6.17 10.05 0.69
C THR A 76 -4.79 10.57 0.32
N ILE A 77 -3.96 9.71 -0.26
CA ILE A 77 -2.74 10.15 -0.93
C ILE A 77 -3.17 10.93 -2.18
N ASN A 78 -3.02 12.26 -2.12
CA ASN A 78 -3.16 13.15 -3.26
C ASN A 78 -1.76 13.64 -3.69
N GLY A 79 -1.70 14.47 -4.73
CA GLY A 79 -0.43 14.97 -5.25
C GLY A 79 0.41 15.73 -4.22
N ASP A 80 -0.22 16.47 -3.30
CA ASP A 80 0.49 17.27 -2.29
C ASP A 80 1.01 16.40 -1.15
N VAL A 81 0.19 15.46 -0.67
CA VAL A 81 0.64 14.44 0.29
C VAL A 81 1.82 13.67 -0.29
N TYR A 82 1.71 13.24 -1.55
CA TYR A 82 2.79 12.50 -2.22
C TYR A 82 4.06 13.35 -2.31
N ARG A 83 3.96 14.60 -2.76
CA ARG A 83 5.09 15.51 -2.90
C ARG A 83 5.77 15.83 -1.57
N THR A 84 4.98 16.02 -0.51
CA THR A 84 5.47 16.45 0.81
C THR A 84 6.06 15.30 1.62
N TYR A 85 5.38 14.14 1.66
CA TYR A 85 5.73 13.07 2.60
C TYR A 85 6.33 11.83 1.92
N ILE A 86 6.05 11.56 0.64
CA ILE A 86 6.49 10.33 -0.04
C ILE A 86 7.71 10.60 -0.93
N CYS A 87 7.62 11.59 -1.81
CA CYS A 87 8.65 11.93 -2.80
C CYS A 87 10.05 12.18 -2.19
N PRO A 88 10.21 12.84 -1.03
CA PRO A 88 11.54 13.05 -0.44
C PRO A 88 12.26 11.75 -0.11
N ASN A 89 11.53 10.74 0.36
CA ASN A 89 12.09 9.43 0.69
C ASN A 89 12.60 8.71 -0.57
N ILE A 90 11.84 8.75 -1.67
CA ILE A 90 12.25 8.15 -2.95
C ILE A 90 13.48 8.86 -3.51
N LYS A 91 13.53 10.19 -3.42
CA LYS A 91 14.68 10.97 -3.89
C LYS A 91 15.95 10.69 -3.10
N ALA A 92 15.84 10.57 -1.77
CA ALA A 92 16.97 10.18 -0.93
C ALA A 92 17.50 8.79 -1.32
N PHE A 93 16.60 7.82 -1.48
CA PHE A 93 16.96 6.48 -1.95
C PHE A 93 17.62 6.47 -3.33
N ALA A 94 17.08 7.24 -4.28
CA ALA A 94 17.66 7.36 -5.62
C ALA A 94 19.07 7.96 -5.56
N TRP A 95 19.28 8.99 -4.73
CA TRP A 95 20.58 9.61 -4.55
C TRP A 95 21.61 8.62 -4.00
N GLU A 96 21.27 7.86 -2.96
CA GLU A 96 22.15 6.84 -2.38
C GLU A 96 22.47 5.74 -3.40
N LEU A 97 21.45 5.23 -4.09
CA LEU A 97 21.62 4.15 -5.05
C LEU A 97 22.53 4.55 -6.22
N TRP A 98 22.42 5.79 -6.70
CA TRP A 98 23.27 6.30 -7.77
C TRP A 98 24.71 6.58 -7.36
N GLN A 99 25.02 6.68 -6.06
CA GLN A 99 26.42 6.70 -5.62
C GLN A 99 27.08 5.32 -5.64
N THR A 100 26.29 4.25 -5.73
CA THR A 100 26.76 2.85 -5.69
C THR A 100 26.81 2.17 -7.06
N LEU A 101 26.34 2.85 -8.11
CA LEU A 101 26.37 2.42 -9.52
C LEU A 101 27.55 3.05 -10.25
#